data_AF-A0AA39K2F1-F1
#
_entry.id   AF-A0AA39K2F1-F1
#
_cell.length_a   1.000
_cell.length_b   1.000
_cell.length_c   1.000
_cell.angle_alpha   90.00
_cell.angle_beta   90.00
_cell.angle_gamma   90.00
#
_symmetry.space_group_name_H-M   'P 1'
#
loop_
_entity.id
_entity.type
_entity.pdbx_description
1 polymer ?
#
loop_
_entity_poly.entity_id
_entity_poly.type
_entity_poly.pdbx_seq_one_letter_code
_entity_poly.pdbx_strand_id
1 'polypeptide(L)'
;MSSSIKARKISFKLPPTTITDKLHSQQARRPWRSRNGVALKRIDASRQLDSFADLSLGLDDEDEDEDDQTEVVREGVGTFATMLESEPQPITTTPSVMSPPQSEQTKKKNKRKRKAKTKQQDRHQQQTEKHVEPNEWADKCMYAELLEMNSEDPWTATDGLPDDLETGWVAVAPVPVGKRCLAISLNNNGTAPNTMLRSRALGKPLMARFPSSLPPNTVVDCILDSNWRDNGILHVLDVIKWKSQDIGDCETPFRFWWRETRLAELPISHPPAPTSSRYQSGSAPSEYRFSYPTTLLPIPYHQNTSLASLSAVVLPLARSSRSVTVDVPVLTPTDVSMDIDGAVEGPSIVHLPVTVHPDGMLLYVSEASYESGTSPLSSWVPIRSFNPGSELPSSNAEAPLDKFQRLVRQRMERKAGAISIEVEMT
;
A
#
# COMPACT_ATOMS: atom_id res chain seq x y z
N MET A 1 -33.04 6.59 4.94
CA MET A 1 -31.74 7.32 5.12
C MET A 1 -30.73 6.58 6.02
N SER A 2 -31.14 5.68 6.92
CA SER A 2 -30.22 4.90 7.79
C SER A 2 -29.53 3.71 7.09
N SER A 3 -30.12 3.14 6.03
CA SER A 3 -29.57 1.98 5.29
C SER A 3 -28.33 2.30 4.44
N SER A 4 -28.31 3.46 3.77
CA SER A 4 -27.20 3.89 2.89
C SER A 4 -25.87 4.08 3.64
N ILE A 5 -25.93 4.47 4.92
CA ILE A 5 -24.74 4.63 5.78
C ILE A 5 -24.18 3.27 6.22
N LYS A 6 -25.02 2.24 6.38
CA LYS A 6 -24.58 0.87 6.71
C LYS A 6 -23.93 0.18 5.51
N ALA A 7 -24.46 0.36 4.30
CA ALA A 7 -23.85 -0.19 3.07
C ALA A 7 -22.45 0.40 2.79
N ARG A 8 -22.25 1.70 3.02
CA ARG A 8 -20.93 2.36 2.92
C ARG A 8 -19.91 1.89 3.95
N LYS A 9 -20.33 1.23 5.04
CA LYS A 9 -19.43 0.73 6.08
C LYS A 9 -18.80 -0.62 5.76
N ILE A 10 -19.35 -1.35 4.80
CA ILE A 10 -18.93 -2.71 4.43
C ILE A 10 -17.95 -2.67 3.23
N SER A 11 -17.78 -1.51 2.57
CA SER A 11 -17.05 -1.35 1.30
C SER A 11 -15.67 -0.67 1.39
N PHE A 12 -15.12 -0.45 2.59
CA PHE A 12 -13.93 0.39 2.74
C PHE A 12 -12.63 -0.18 2.17
N LYS A 13 -12.60 -1.46 1.74
CA LYS A 13 -11.41 -2.12 1.20
C LYS A 13 -11.48 -2.42 -0.30
N LEU A 14 -12.65 -2.26 -0.92
CA LEU A 14 -12.79 -2.51 -2.36
C LEU A 14 -12.17 -1.37 -3.13
N PRO A 15 -11.53 -1.62 -4.29
CA PRO A 15 -11.02 -0.56 -5.14
C PRO A 15 -12.17 0.40 -5.52
N PRO A 16 -11.92 1.70 -5.75
CA PRO A 16 -12.87 2.51 -6.50
C PRO A 16 -13.14 1.78 -7.81
N THR A 17 -14.41 1.71 -8.23
CA THR A 17 -14.96 0.79 -9.25
C THR A 17 -14.36 0.85 -10.66
N THR A 18 -13.23 1.52 -10.85
CA THR A 18 -12.42 1.54 -12.07
C THR A 18 -11.52 0.31 -12.13
N ILE A 19 -12.11 -0.85 -12.41
CA ILE A 19 -11.38 -1.84 -13.23
C ILE A 19 -11.24 -1.16 -14.59
N THR A 20 -10.07 -0.58 -14.85
CA THR A 20 -9.79 0.21 -16.05
C THR A 20 -9.88 -0.61 -17.33
N ASP A 21 -9.77 -1.93 -17.23
CA ASP A 21 -9.84 -2.82 -18.39
C ASP A 21 -10.49 -4.16 -18.02
N LYS A 22 -11.78 -4.29 -18.31
CA LYS A 22 -12.54 -5.55 -18.12
C LYS A 22 -12.35 -6.52 -19.30
N LEU A 23 -11.64 -6.12 -20.35
CA LEU A 23 -11.48 -6.93 -21.57
C LEU A 23 -10.36 -7.98 -21.42
N HIS A 24 -9.45 -7.79 -20.46
CA HIS A 24 -8.33 -8.69 -20.21
C HIS A 24 -8.38 -9.30 -18.80
N SER A 25 -8.11 -10.60 -18.70
CA SER A 25 -8.02 -11.31 -17.41
C SER A 25 -6.91 -10.72 -16.52
N GLN A 26 -7.06 -10.89 -15.20
CA GLN A 26 -6.03 -10.51 -14.22
C GLN A 26 -4.67 -11.12 -14.57
N GLN A 27 -4.65 -12.41 -14.91
CA GLN A 27 -3.42 -13.13 -15.28
C GLN A 27 -2.72 -12.49 -16.48
N ALA A 28 -3.46 -12.09 -17.51
CA ALA A 28 -2.88 -11.46 -18.71
C ALA A 28 -2.31 -10.05 -18.44
N ARG A 29 -2.86 -9.32 -17.46
CA ARG A 29 -2.44 -7.94 -17.13
C ARG A 29 -1.21 -7.88 -16.21
N ARG A 30 -0.90 -8.94 -15.44
CA ARG A 30 0.20 -8.96 -14.47
C ARG A 30 1.59 -8.76 -15.08
N PRO A 31 1.99 -9.46 -16.16
CA PRO A 31 3.33 -9.29 -16.73
C PRO A 31 3.58 -7.86 -17.26
N TRP A 32 2.57 -7.25 -17.87
CA TRP A 32 2.64 -5.87 -18.36
C TRP A 32 2.85 -4.86 -17.21
N ARG A 33 2.09 -5.00 -16.13
CA ARG A 33 2.23 -4.15 -14.92
C ARG A 33 3.60 -4.29 -14.28
N SER A 34 4.09 -5.53 -14.11
CA SER A 34 5.40 -5.78 -13.53
C SER A 34 6.54 -5.15 -14.36
N ARG A 35 6.53 -5.35 -15.69
CA ARG A 35 7.54 -4.78 -16.61
C ARG A 35 7.54 -3.25 -16.61
N ASN A 36 6.35 -2.63 -16.60
CA ASN A 36 6.25 -1.18 -16.55
C ASN A 36 6.69 -0.60 -15.19
N GLY A 37 6.45 -1.32 -14.10
CA GLY A 37 7.00 -0.98 -12.79
C GLY A 37 8.53 -0.96 -12.83
N VAL A 38 9.16 -1.99 -13.40
CA VAL A 38 10.63 -2.04 -13.55
C VAL A 38 11.17 -0.92 -14.46
N ALA A 39 10.46 -0.58 -15.54
CA ALA A 39 10.86 0.52 -16.43
C ALA A 39 10.81 1.88 -15.72
N LEU A 40 9.76 2.14 -14.91
CA LEU A 40 9.66 3.36 -14.11
C LEU A 40 10.77 3.43 -13.06
N LYS A 41 11.11 2.30 -12.41
CA LYS A 41 12.21 2.19 -11.44
C LYS A 41 13.57 2.55 -12.05
N ARG A 42 13.86 2.10 -13.28
CA ARG A 42 15.11 2.47 -13.98
C ARG A 42 15.23 3.97 -14.21
N ILE A 43 14.11 4.65 -14.50
CA ILE A 43 14.07 6.09 -14.77
C ILE A 43 14.23 6.91 -13.48
N ASP A 44 13.70 6.45 -12.35
CA ASP A 44 13.85 7.18 -11.08
C ASP A 44 15.25 6.98 -10.48
N ALA A 45 15.78 5.75 -10.53
CA ALA A 45 17.16 5.47 -10.14
C ALA A 45 18.17 6.28 -10.97
N SER A 46 17.95 6.43 -12.29
CA SER A 46 18.81 7.27 -13.12
C SER A 46 18.75 8.76 -12.73
N ARG A 47 17.56 9.27 -12.37
CA ARG A 47 17.41 10.66 -11.88
C ARG A 47 18.09 10.89 -10.54
N GLN A 48 18.03 9.91 -9.64
CA GLN A 48 18.73 9.98 -8.35
C GLN A 48 20.25 9.96 -8.56
N LEU A 49 20.76 9.11 -9.44
CA LEU A 49 22.19 9.07 -9.77
C LEU A 49 22.66 10.37 -10.45
N ASP A 50 21.89 10.94 -11.37
CA ASP A 50 22.19 12.24 -11.98
C ASP A 50 22.19 13.36 -10.93
N SER A 51 21.28 13.31 -9.95
CA SER A 51 21.26 14.26 -8.82
C SER A 51 22.47 14.12 -7.89
N PHE A 52 23.06 12.92 -7.80
CA PHE A 52 24.32 12.68 -7.10
C PHE A 52 25.54 13.11 -7.92
N ALA A 53 25.48 13.00 -9.25
CA ALA A 53 26.53 13.47 -10.15
C ALA A 53 26.62 15.01 -10.22
N ASP A 54 25.49 15.70 -10.01
CA ASP A 54 25.40 17.17 -9.99
C ASP A 54 25.83 17.78 -8.64
N LEU A 55 26.04 16.95 -7.61
CA LEU A 55 26.76 17.31 -6.37
C LEU A 55 28.28 17.30 -6.64
N SER A 56 28.74 18.05 -7.63
CA SER A 56 30.15 18.39 -7.73
C SER A 56 30.50 19.30 -6.56
N LEU A 57 31.38 18.80 -5.67
CA LEU A 57 31.99 19.57 -4.60
C LEU A 57 32.53 20.87 -5.20
N GLY A 58 31.96 22.00 -4.77
CA GLY A 58 32.47 23.32 -5.11
C GLY A 58 33.92 23.39 -4.68
N LEU A 59 34.80 23.72 -5.62
CA LEU A 59 36.13 24.16 -5.32
C LEU A 59 35.96 25.43 -4.46
N ASP A 60 36.43 25.36 -3.21
CA ASP A 60 36.55 26.54 -2.36
C ASP A 60 37.49 27.54 -3.06
N ASP A 61 36.99 28.75 -3.30
CA ASP A 61 37.77 29.92 -3.69
C ASP A 61 38.62 30.34 -2.47
N GLU A 62 39.91 30.00 -2.45
CA GLU A 62 40.96 30.78 -1.76
C GLU A 62 42.28 30.70 -2.56
N ASP A 63 42.90 31.85 -2.76
CA ASP A 63 44.03 32.16 -3.64
C ASP A 63 45.36 31.46 -3.26
N GLU A 64 46.21 31.17 -4.26
CA GLU A 64 47.62 31.62 -4.40
C GLU A 64 48.44 30.75 -5.39
N ASP A 65 49.33 31.43 -6.11
CA ASP A 65 50.17 30.95 -7.21
C ASP A 65 51.16 29.82 -6.84
N GLU A 66 51.33 28.83 -7.73
CA GLU A 66 52.60 28.37 -8.33
C GLU A 66 52.44 27.01 -9.02
N ASP A 67 53.17 26.87 -10.13
CA ASP A 67 53.16 25.76 -11.08
C ASP A 67 53.43 24.36 -10.47
N ASP A 68 52.53 23.39 -10.66
CA ASP A 68 52.93 22.05 -11.14
C ASP A 68 51.75 21.23 -11.70
N GLN A 69 52.05 20.42 -12.72
CA GLN A 69 51.09 19.65 -13.51
C GLN A 69 50.52 18.45 -12.74
N THR A 70 49.19 18.32 -12.65
CA THR A 70 48.52 17.01 -12.72
C THR A 70 47.16 17.12 -13.44
N GLU A 71 47.11 16.67 -14.69
CA GLU A 71 45.87 16.46 -15.44
C GLU A 71 45.12 15.29 -14.80
N VAL A 72 44.16 15.55 -13.91
CA VAL A 72 43.23 14.51 -13.44
C VAL A 72 42.21 14.27 -14.55
N VAL A 73 42.51 13.32 -15.42
CA VAL A 73 41.55 12.78 -16.39
C VAL A 73 40.39 12.16 -15.60
N ARG A 74 39.26 12.87 -15.55
CA ARG A 74 38.00 12.38 -15.01
C ARG A 74 37.34 11.49 -16.05
N GLU A 75 37.74 10.23 -16.10
CA GLU A 75 37.03 9.20 -16.84
C GLU A 75 35.71 8.90 -16.10
N GLY A 76 34.59 9.36 -16.65
CA GLY A 76 33.27 9.09 -16.09
C GLY A 76 32.99 7.59 -16.08
N VAL A 77 32.31 7.11 -15.03
CA VAL A 77 31.99 5.68 -14.77
C VAL A 77 31.12 5.03 -15.87
N GLY A 78 30.78 5.75 -16.93
CA GLY A 78 30.09 5.24 -18.12
C GLY A 78 30.88 4.19 -18.90
N THR A 79 32.21 4.11 -18.74
CA THR A 79 33.04 3.07 -19.40
C THR A 79 32.89 1.68 -18.80
N PHE A 80 32.46 1.56 -17.54
CA PHE A 80 32.27 0.26 -16.88
C PHE A 80 30.91 -0.39 -17.19
N ALA A 81 29.92 0.39 -17.64
CA ALA A 81 28.62 -0.13 -18.05
C ALA A 81 28.73 -1.01 -19.32
N THR A 82 29.67 -0.70 -20.21
CA THR A 82 29.86 -1.41 -21.48
C THR A 82 30.59 -2.75 -21.33
N MET A 83 31.22 -3.03 -20.17
CA MET A 83 31.93 -4.29 -19.94
C MET A 83 31.06 -5.42 -19.39
N LEU A 84 29.82 -5.13 -18.99
CA LEU A 84 28.89 -6.13 -18.45
C LEU A 84 28.01 -6.81 -19.50
N GLU A 85 28.09 -6.41 -20.78
CA GLU A 85 27.38 -7.05 -21.89
C GLU A 85 28.38 -7.76 -22.81
N SER A 86 28.80 -8.97 -22.42
CA SER A 86 29.43 -9.90 -23.38
C SER A 86 29.16 -11.36 -23.03
N GLU A 87 28.15 -11.94 -23.68
CA GLU A 87 28.12 -13.35 -24.11
C GLU A 87 27.24 -13.50 -25.38
N PRO A 88 27.51 -14.49 -26.25
CA PRO A 88 27.42 -14.32 -27.69
C PRO A 88 26.24 -15.07 -28.35
N GLN A 89 25.77 -14.55 -29.48
CA GLN A 89 24.91 -15.26 -30.44
C GLN A 89 25.58 -15.29 -31.83
N PRO A 90 25.44 -16.39 -32.61
CA PRO A 90 26.18 -16.59 -33.85
C PRO A 90 25.57 -15.90 -35.08
N ILE A 91 26.48 -15.23 -35.80
CA ILE A 91 26.54 -14.89 -37.23
C ILE A 91 25.70 -15.72 -38.22
N THR A 92 24.94 -15.01 -39.09
CA THR A 92 24.92 -15.25 -40.55
C THR A 92 24.67 -13.93 -41.34
N THR A 93 25.33 -13.85 -42.49
CA THR A 93 25.71 -12.77 -43.42
C THR A 93 24.64 -12.08 -44.31
N THR A 94 24.63 -10.73 -44.33
CA THR A 94 24.72 -9.71 -45.44
C THR A 94 23.83 -9.76 -46.72
N PRO A 95 23.78 -8.69 -47.57
CA PRO A 95 23.55 -7.23 -47.32
C PRO A 95 22.70 -6.50 -48.43
N SER A 96 22.68 -5.14 -48.35
CA SER A 96 22.51 -4.11 -49.42
C SER A 96 21.11 -3.46 -49.59
N VAL A 97 20.91 -2.13 -49.78
CA VAL A 97 21.79 -0.98 -50.08
C VAL A 97 21.01 0.38 -50.08
N MET A 98 21.75 1.48 -49.86
CA MET A 98 21.56 2.90 -50.30
C MET A 98 20.66 3.93 -49.57
N SER A 99 21.33 4.97 -49.05
CA SER A 99 20.93 6.40 -48.94
C SER A 99 21.37 7.18 -50.21
N PRO A 100 21.39 8.53 -50.34
CA PRO A 100 20.78 9.72 -49.65
C PRO A 100 20.15 10.70 -50.73
N PRO A 101 20.10 12.07 -50.69
CA PRO A 101 20.44 13.11 -49.68
C PRO A 101 19.48 14.34 -49.55
N GLN A 102 19.95 15.28 -48.71
CA GLN A 102 19.48 16.60 -48.25
C GLN A 102 19.19 17.68 -49.31
N SER A 103 18.45 18.74 -48.91
CA SER A 103 18.72 20.13 -49.35
C SER A 103 18.20 21.20 -48.36
N GLU A 104 18.85 22.36 -48.42
CA GLU A 104 18.93 23.44 -47.44
C GLU A 104 18.07 24.69 -47.74
N GLN A 105 17.77 25.44 -46.66
CA GLN A 105 17.69 26.92 -46.51
C GLN A 105 16.73 27.80 -47.37
N THR A 106 15.96 28.68 -46.72
CA THR A 106 16.22 30.15 -46.70
C THR A 106 15.24 30.98 -45.85
N LYS A 107 15.76 32.06 -45.27
CA LYS A 107 15.15 33.06 -44.37
C LYS A 107 14.50 34.22 -45.14
N LYS A 108 13.43 34.85 -44.60
CA LYS A 108 13.19 36.32 -44.71
C LYS A 108 12.50 36.91 -43.46
N LYS A 109 13.02 38.05 -42.98
CA LYS A 109 12.49 38.95 -41.92
C LYS A 109 12.07 40.29 -42.55
N ASN A 110 11.04 40.94 -42.00
CA ASN A 110 10.94 42.39 -41.68
C ASN A 110 9.54 42.72 -41.08
N LYS A 111 9.41 43.22 -39.83
CA LYS A 111 9.24 44.64 -39.36
C LYS A 111 8.01 45.35 -39.98
N ARG A 112 7.08 46.06 -39.29
CA ARG A 112 7.06 46.80 -38.00
C ARG A 112 5.62 47.33 -37.67
N LYS A 113 5.30 47.41 -36.36
CA LYS A 113 4.60 48.46 -35.55
C LYS A 113 3.13 48.96 -35.82
N ARG A 114 2.28 48.70 -34.79
CA ARG A 114 1.48 49.60 -33.89
C ARG A 114 0.11 50.24 -34.28
N LYS A 115 -0.90 49.84 -33.46
CA LYS A 115 -1.99 50.57 -32.73
C LYS A 115 -3.14 51.26 -33.50
N ALA A 116 -4.40 50.85 -33.23
CA ALA A 116 -5.36 51.52 -32.31
C ALA A 116 -6.75 50.82 -32.19
N LYS A 117 -7.23 50.70 -30.94
CA LYS A 117 -8.61 50.62 -30.34
C LYS A 117 -9.82 50.53 -31.31
N THR A 118 -10.86 49.69 -31.12
CA THR A 118 -11.95 49.69 -30.10
C THR A 118 -12.93 48.57 -30.54
N LYS A 119 -13.51 47.65 -29.75
CA LYS A 119 -14.76 47.74 -28.96
C LYS A 119 -15.13 46.25 -28.66
N GLN A 120 -15.30 45.82 -27.40
CA GLN A 120 -16.57 45.29 -26.85
C GLN A 120 -17.35 44.40 -27.85
N GLN A 121 -17.71 43.14 -27.61
CA GLN A 121 -18.19 42.51 -26.38
C GLN A 121 -18.58 41.08 -26.81
N ASP A 122 -17.87 40.05 -26.35
CA ASP A 122 -18.39 38.66 -26.30
C ASP A 122 -17.53 37.86 -25.34
N ARG A 123 -17.81 38.07 -24.05
CA ARG A 123 -17.27 37.26 -22.97
C ARG A 123 -17.93 35.89 -23.05
N HIS A 124 -17.17 34.97 -23.60
CA HIS A 124 -17.30 33.53 -23.46
C HIS A 124 -17.79 33.16 -22.06
N GLN A 125 -18.96 32.53 -22.02
CA GLN A 125 -19.38 31.62 -20.96
C GLN A 125 -18.53 30.35 -21.08
N GLN A 126 -17.24 30.43 -20.75
CA GLN A 126 -16.49 29.26 -20.33
C GLN A 126 -16.63 29.19 -18.82
N GLN A 127 -17.58 28.35 -18.39
CA GLN A 127 -17.51 27.77 -17.06
C GLN A 127 -16.12 27.14 -16.95
N THR A 128 -15.25 27.80 -16.19
CA THR A 128 -14.03 27.20 -15.70
C THR A 128 -14.49 26.14 -14.69
N GLU A 129 -14.69 24.92 -15.18
CA GLU A 129 -14.62 23.75 -14.34
C GLU A 129 -13.28 23.85 -13.61
N LYS A 130 -13.33 24.25 -12.33
CA LYS A 130 -12.17 24.17 -11.46
C LYS A 130 -11.80 22.69 -11.45
N HIS A 131 -10.75 22.33 -12.17
CA HIS A 131 -9.99 21.12 -11.90
C HIS A 131 -9.58 21.22 -10.43
N VAL A 132 -10.38 20.60 -9.55
CA VAL A 132 -10.00 20.41 -8.16
C VAL A 132 -8.87 19.40 -8.25
N GLU A 133 -7.63 19.87 -8.07
CA GLU A 133 -6.51 18.95 -8.02
C GLU A 133 -6.82 17.88 -6.97
N PRO A 134 -6.69 16.59 -7.33
CA PRO A 134 -6.92 15.52 -6.39
C PRO A 134 -5.95 15.72 -5.21
N ASN A 135 -6.50 15.61 -4.00
CA ASN A 135 -5.72 15.69 -2.77
C ASN A 135 -4.47 14.79 -2.88
N GLU A 136 -3.29 15.31 -2.52
CA GLU A 136 -1.99 14.62 -2.65
C GLU A 136 -1.98 13.21 -2.03
N TRP A 137 -2.83 12.96 -1.03
CA TRP A 137 -2.95 11.68 -0.32
C TRP A 137 -4.15 10.83 -0.76
N ALA A 138 -4.89 11.24 -1.79
CA ALA A 138 -5.91 10.40 -2.39
C ALA A 138 -5.27 9.33 -3.29
N ASP A 139 -5.81 8.12 -3.24
CA ASP A 139 -5.44 7.00 -4.11
C ASP A 139 -3.95 6.62 -4.10
N LYS A 140 -3.29 6.89 -2.98
CA LYS A 140 -1.90 6.48 -2.70
C LYS A 140 -1.77 5.07 -2.13
N CYS A 141 -2.88 4.45 -1.72
CA CYS A 141 -2.87 3.04 -1.31
C CYS A 141 -2.86 2.12 -2.54
N MET A 142 -2.12 1.01 -2.44
CA MET A 142 -2.26 -0.13 -3.37
C MET A 142 -3.59 -0.84 -3.10
N TYR A 143 -4.45 -0.89 -4.11
CA TYR A 143 -5.74 -1.56 -4.04
C TYR A 143 -5.70 -2.92 -4.74
N ALA A 144 -6.10 -3.93 -3.99
CA ALA A 144 -6.33 -5.25 -4.53
C ALA A 144 -7.59 -5.29 -5.39
N GLU A 145 -7.48 -5.90 -6.56
CA GLU A 145 -8.66 -6.28 -7.34
C GLU A 145 -9.38 -7.45 -6.67
N LEU A 146 -10.68 -7.60 -6.89
CA LEU A 146 -11.37 -8.81 -6.45
C LEU A 146 -10.80 -10.00 -7.23
N LEU A 147 -10.38 -11.07 -6.55
CA LEU A 147 -9.80 -12.23 -7.22
C LEU A 147 -10.78 -12.79 -8.27
N GLU A 148 -10.32 -12.87 -9.52
CA GLU A 148 -11.07 -13.54 -10.58
C GLU A 148 -11.20 -15.03 -10.24
N MET A 149 -12.44 -15.51 -10.19
CA MET A 149 -12.77 -16.91 -9.96
C MET A 149 -13.87 -17.28 -10.91
N ASN A 150 -13.60 -18.16 -11.87
CA ASN A 150 -14.60 -18.58 -12.85
C ASN A 150 -15.51 -19.63 -12.21
N SER A 151 -16.80 -19.53 -12.48
CA SER A 151 -17.74 -20.61 -12.15
C SER A 151 -17.69 -21.62 -13.28
N GLU A 152 -16.92 -22.70 -13.10
CA GLU A 152 -17.03 -23.99 -13.82
C GLU A 152 -17.70 -23.88 -15.19
N ASP A 153 -17.10 -23.15 -16.13
CA ASP A 153 -17.52 -23.22 -17.53
C ASP A 153 -16.74 -24.39 -18.15
N PRO A 154 -17.41 -25.48 -18.56
CA PRO A 154 -16.75 -26.65 -19.14
C PRO A 154 -15.89 -26.32 -20.37
N TRP A 155 -16.10 -25.15 -20.99
CA TRP A 155 -15.38 -24.70 -22.18
C TRP A 155 -14.14 -23.84 -21.87
N THR A 156 -14.05 -23.25 -20.68
CA THR A 156 -12.84 -22.53 -20.25
C THR A 156 -12.06 -23.41 -19.30
N ALA A 157 -10.95 -23.98 -19.75
CA ALA A 157 -10.11 -24.88 -18.95
C ALA A 157 -9.45 -24.24 -17.71
N THR A 158 -9.79 -22.99 -17.37
CA THR A 158 -9.16 -22.21 -16.30
C THR A 158 -10.17 -21.82 -15.22
N ASP A 159 -9.85 -22.17 -13.97
CA ASP A 159 -10.64 -21.83 -12.77
C ASP A 159 -10.55 -20.34 -12.38
N GLY A 160 -9.76 -19.55 -13.11
CA GLY A 160 -9.53 -18.12 -12.88
C GLY A 160 -8.45 -17.82 -11.84
N LEU A 161 -7.97 -18.82 -11.09
CA LEU A 161 -6.90 -18.64 -10.13
C LEU A 161 -5.54 -18.51 -10.85
N PRO A 162 -4.55 -17.78 -10.27
CA PRO A 162 -3.20 -17.70 -10.82
C PRO A 162 -2.57 -19.10 -10.96
N ASP A 163 -1.92 -19.40 -12.09
CA ASP A 163 -1.27 -20.70 -12.29
C ASP A 163 -0.10 -20.92 -11.33
N ASP A 164 0.60 -19.84 -10.99
CA ASP A 164 1.75 -19.78 -10.10
C ASP A 164 1.39 -19.54 -8.62
N LEU A 165 0.13 -19.80 -8.23
CA LEU A 165 -0.37 -19.51 -6.87
C LEU A 165 0.50 -20.09 -5.74
N GLU A 166 1.12 -21.25 -5.96
CA GLU A 166 1.95 -21.93 -4.95
C GLU A 166 3.36 -21.31 -4.78
N THR A 167 3.84 -20.54 -5.77
CA THR A 167 5.25 -20.09 -5.83
C THR A 167 5.39 -18.57 -5.94
N GLY A 168 4.47 -17.90 -6.65
CA GLY A 168 4.55 -16.48 -6.98
C GLY A 168 3.78 -15.56 -6.05
N TRP A 169 3.23 -16.07 -4.94
CA TRP A 169 2.26 -15.34 -4.12
C TRP A 169 2.58 -15.40 -2.63
N VAL A 170 2.15 -14.35 -1.92
CA VAL A 170 2.16 -14.24 -0.46
C VAL A 170 0.74 -13.99 -0.01
N ALA A 171 0.24 -14.79 0.93
CA ALA A 171 -1.08 -14.62 1.50
C ALA A 171 -1.04 -13.78 2.78
N VAL A 172 -1.98 -12.86 2.94
CA VAL A 172 -2.15 -12.05 4.16
C VAL A 172 -3.50 -12.39 4.76
N ALA A 173 -3.48 -13.00 5.95
CA ALA A 173 -4.67 -13.48 6.65
C ALA A 173 -4.41 -13.63 8.16
N PRO A 174 -5.40 -13.37 9.03
CA PRO A 174 -6.70 -12.76 8.74
C PRO A 174 -6.62 -11.24 8.58
N VAL A 175 -7.22 -10.72 7.51
CA VAL A 175 -7.37 -9.26 7.33
C VAL A 175 -8.53 -8.77 8.21
N PRO A 176 -8.29 -7.85 9.16
CA PRO A 176 -9.27 -7.46 10.17
C PRO A 176 -10.33 -6.52 9.62
N VAL A 177 -11.57 -6.58 10.12
CA VAL A 177 -12.64 -5.64 9.74
C VAL A 177 -12.28 -4.21 10.18
N GLY A 178 -12.32 -3.25 9.24
CA GLY A 178 -11.93 -1.88 9.53
C GLY A 178 -11.89 -0.96 8.32
N LYS A 179 -11.46 0.28 8.55
CA LYS A 179 -11.29 1.30 7.52
C LYS A 179 -9.84 1.37 7.05
N ARG A 180 -9.60 1.08 5.77
CA ARG A 180 -8.29 1.22 5.14
C ARG A 180 -7.86 2.70 5.09
N CYS A 181 -6.63 3.00 5.46
CA CYS A 181 -6.08 4.34 5.56
C CYS A 181 -4.56 4.36 5.48
N LEU A 182 -3.99 5.51 5.09
CA LEU A 182 -2.55 5.75 5.21
C LEU A 182 -2.24 6.44 6.53
N ALA A 183 -1.28 5.91 7.28
CA ALA A 183 -0.70 6.61 8.41
C ALA A 183 0.59 7.30 7.97
N ILE A 184 0.62 8.61 8.17
CA ILE A 184 1.73 9.49 7.79
C ILE A 184 2.27 10.12 9.06
N SER A 185 3.48 9.75 9.45
CA SER A 185 4.21 10.40 10.53
C SER A 185 5.04 11.54 9.95
N LEU A 186 4.78 12.76 10.38
CA LEU A 186 5.46 13.97 9.93
C LEU A 186 6.63 14.29 10.85
N ASN A 187 7.71 14.84 10.29
CA ASN A 187 8.73 15.45 11.13
C ASN A 187 8.15 16.70 11.81
N ASN A 188 8.23 16.78 13.14
CA ASN A 188 8.02 18.02 13.86
C ASN A 188 9.21 18.26 14.79
N ASN A 189 9.70 19.50 14.79
CA ASN A 189 10.84 19.91 15.61
C ASN A 189 10.47 20.11 17.10
N GLY A 190 9.60 19.26 17.67
CA GLY A 190 9.58 18.99 19.11
C GLY A 190 8.37 19.40 19.94
N THR A 191 7.12 19.46 19.44
CA THR A 191 5.98 19.72 20.39
C THR A 191 4.56 19.33 19.97
N ALA A 192 4.33 18.66 18.84
CA ALA A 192 2.96 18.41 18.37
C ALA A 192 2.69 16.93 18.01
N PRO A 193 1.42 16.49 18.03
CA PRO A 193 1.04 15.20 17.45
C PRO A 193 1.49 15.12 15.98
N ASN A 194 2.31 14.12 15.66
CA ASN A 194 3.01 13.99 14.40
C ASN A 194 2.30 13.11 13.37
N THR A 195 1.34 12.29 13.79
CA THR A 195 0.76 11.25 12.92
C THR A 195 -0.61 11.65 12.41
N MET A 196 -0.82 11.48 11.11
CA MET A 196 -2.08 11.73 10.41
C MET A 196 -2.60 10.44 9.77
N LEU A 197 -3.88 10.13 9.99
CA LEU A 197 -4.57 9.08 9.23
C LEU A 197 -5.35 9.70 8.07
N ARG A 198 -5.01 9.33 6.83
CA ARG A 198 -5.68 9.79 5.61
C ARG A 198 -6.54 8.67 5.04
N SER A 199 -7.77 9.01 4.66
CA SER A 199 -8.68 8.07 4.01
C SER A 199 -8.16 7.68 2.63
N ARG A 200 -8.32 6.41 2.28
CA ARG A 200 -7.78 5.88 1.01
C ARG A 200 -8.24 6.64 -0.24
N ALA A 201 -9.56 6.88 -0.37
CA ALA A 201 -10.16 7.31 -1.63
C ALA A 201 -10.20 8.83 -1.83
N LEU A 202 -10.18 9.60 -0.74
CA LEU A 202 -10.30 11.06 -0.79
C LEU A 202 -9.10 11.78 -0.16
N GLY A 203 -8.16 11.03 0.44
CA GLY A 203 -7.06 11.58 1.23
C GLY A 203 -7.51 12.41 2.43
N LYS A 204 -8.80 12.32 2.84
CA LYS A 204 -9.37 13.15 3.88
C LYS A 204 -8.87 12.68 5.25
N PRO A 205 -8.55 13.60 6.17
CA PRO A 205 -8.13 13.19 7.51
C PRO A 205 -9.28 12.43 8.17
N LEU A 206 -8.99 11.24 8.70
CA LEU A 206 -9.97 10.40 9.39
C LEU A 206 -10.20 10.84 10.85
N MET A 207 -9.21 11.51 11.43
CA MET A 207 -9.22 12.05 12.79
C MET A 207 -8.22 13.21 12.90
N ALA A 208 -8.21 13.88 14.06
CA ALA A 208 -7.19 14.85 14.40
C ALA A 208 -5.81 14.18 14.46
N ARG A 209 -4.75 14.97 14.34
CA ARG A 209 -3.38 14.47 14.50
C ARG A 209 -3.22 13.90 15.91
N PHE A 210 -2.50 12.80 16.05
CA PHE A 210 -2.19 12.20 17.34
C PHE A 210 -0.70 11.84 17.44
N PRO A 211 -0.15 11.73 18.66
CA PRO A 211 1.19 11.21 18.85
C PRO A 211 1.20 9.70 18.60
N SER A 212 2.17 9.20 17.83
CA SER A 212 2.40 7.77 17.69
C SER A 212 3.87 7.42 17.86
N SER A 213 4.17 6.15 18.11
CA SER A 213 5.54 5.64 18.16
C SER A 213 6.20 5.52 16.78
N LEU A 214 5.49 5.83 15.69
CA LEU A 214 6.06 5.81 14.35
C LEU A 214 7.15 6.88 14.21
N PRO A 215 8.34 6.53 13.69
CA PRO A 215 9.39 7.50 13.40
C PRO A 215 8.90 8.58 12.43
N PRO A 216 9.47 9.80 12.50
CA PRO A 216 9.12 10.87 11.56
C PRO A 216 9.42 10.46 10.12
N ASN A 217 8.69 11.07 9.17
CA ASN A 217 8.79 10.81 7.74
C ASN A 217 8.54 9.35 7.35
N THR A 218 7.55 8.74 8.00
CA THR A 218 7.13 7.35 7.77
C THR A 218 5.73 7.34 7.17
N VAL A 219 5.53 6.52 6.13
CA VAL A 219 4.24 6.30 5.46
C VAL A 219 3.97 4.80 5.46
N VAL A 220 2.90 4.40 6.13
CA VAL A 220 2.48 3.01 6.22
C VAL A 220 1.02 2.85 5.81
N ASP A 221 0.71 1.73 5.17
CA ASP A 221 -0.64 1.35 4.78
C ASP A 221 -1.28 0.55 5.91
N CYS A 222 -2.44 1.01 6.37
CA CYS A 222 -3.06 0.54 7.59
C CYS A 222 -4.56 0.28 7.43
N ILE A 223 -5.10 -0.51 8.35
CA ILE A 223 -6.53 -0.71 8.55
C ILE A 223 -6.85 -0.27 9.98
N LEU A 224 -7.56 0.84 10.12
CA LEU A 224 -8.11 1.29 11.39
C LEU A 224 -9.24 0.33 11.79
N ASP A 225 -9.09 -0.33 12.94
CA ASP A 225 -10.04 -1.32 13.42
C ASP A 225 -11.47 -0.74 13.54
N SER A 226 -12.51 -1.56 13.30
CA SER A 226 -13.90 -1.10 13.44
C SER A 226 -14.20 -0.57 14.84
N ASN A 227 -13.59 -1.19 15.85
CA ASN A 227 -13.77 -0.91 17.28
C ASN A 227 -12.57 -0.16 17.88
N TRP A 228 -11.82 0.60 17.06
CA TRP A 228 -10.63 1.34 17.50
C TRP A 228 -10.85 2.27 18.70
N ARG A 229 -12.08 2.72 18.96
CA ARG A 229 -12.43 3.53 20.14
C ARG A 229 -12.43 2.75 21.44
N ASP A 230 -12.64 1.45 21.37
CA ASP A 230 -12.73 0.57 22.54
C ASP A 230 -11.44 -0.28 22.67
N ASN A 231 -10.75 -0.56 21.57
CA ASN A 231 -9.50 -1.34 21.58
C ASN A 231 -8.21 -0.58 21.21
N GLY A 232 -8.29 0.63 20.67
CA GLY A 232 -7.09 1.42 20.32
C GLY A 232 -6.19 0.81 19.25
N ILE A 233 -6.66 -0.16 18.44
CA ILE A 233 -5.81 -0.90 17.48
C ILE A 233 -5.80 -0.22 16.09
N LEU A 234 -4.59 -0.04 15.56
CA LEU A 234 -4.34 0.28 14.16
C LEU A 234 -3.53 -0.86 13.53
N HIS A 235 -4.14 -1.58 12.60
CA HIS A 235 -3.50 -2.71 11.96
C HIS A 235 -2.61 -2.23 10.82
N VAL A 236 -1.31 -2.50 10.88
CA VAL A 236 -0.36 -2.15 9.82
C VAL A 236 -0.35 -3.27 8.79
N LEU A 237 -0.79 -2.97 7.58
CA LEU A 237 -0.79 -3.92 6.48
C LEU A 237 0.53 -3.89 5.72
N ASP A 238 1.04 -2.71 5.40
CA ASP A 238 2.18 -2.56 4.52
C ASP A 238 3.01 -1.32 4.86
N VAL A 239 4.24 -1.28 4.36
CA VAL A 239 5.17 -0.16 4.53
C VAL A 239 5.54 0.40 3.16
N ILE A 240 5.36 1.71 3.01
CA ILE A 240 5.72 2.44 1.79
C ILE A 240 7.04 3.18 2.04
N LYS A 241 7.11 3.92 3.14
CA LYS A 241 8.27 4.73 3.48
C LYS A 241 8.56 4.65 4.97
N TRP A 242 9.82 4.53 5.37
CA TRP A 242 10.21 4.45 6.78
C TRP A 242 11.42 5.37 7.04
N LYS A 243 11.29 6.35 7.95
CA LYS A 243 12.38 7.32 8.24
C LYS A 243 12.99 7.95 6.97
N SER A 244 12.15 8.43 6.06
CA SER A 244 12.55 8.97 4.76
C SER A 244 13.08 7.96 3.72
N GLN A 245 13.28 6.68 4.06
CA GLN A 245 13.70 5.65 3.11
C GLN A 245 12.49 5.02 2.41
N ASP A 246 12.53 4.92 1.09
CA ASP A 246 11.50 4.19 0.32
C ASP A 246 11.72 2.68 0.49
N ILE A 247 10.69 2.01 0.98
CA ILE A 247 10.64 0.56 1.16
C ILE A 247 9.62 -0.04 0.18
N GLY A 248 8.72 0.78 -0.38
CA GLY A 248 7.68 0.37 -1.30
C GLY A 248 8.24 -0.25 -2.58
N ASP A 249 9.44 0.11 -2.98
CA ASP A 249 10.11 -0.42 -4.18
C ASP A 249 10.56 -1.88 -4.07
N CYS A 250 10.68 -2.39 -2.84
CA CYS A 250 11.09 -3.75 -2.56
C CYS A 250 9.96 -4.76 -2.80
N GLU A 251 10.34 -6.03 -2.95
CA GLU A 251 9.42 -7.16 -3.08
C GLU A 251 8.53 -7.31 -1.84
N THR A 252 7.32 -7.86 -2.05
CA THR A 252 6.31 -8.03 -1.00
C THR A 252 6.83 -8.77 0.24
N PRO A 253 7.51 -9.94 0.14
CA PRO A 253 8.02 -10.66 1.31
C PRO A 253 8.98 -9.81 2.15
N PHE A 254 9.85 -9.04 1.50
CA PHE A 254 10.80 -8.16 2.19
C PHE A 254 10.07 -7.02 2.91
N ARG A 255 9.09 -6.39 2.26
CA ARG A 255 8.30 -5.31 2.88
C ARG A 255 7.57 -5.79 4.13
N PHE A 256 7.00 -7.00 4.10
CA PHE A 256 6.32 -7.57 5.27
C PHE A 256 7.28 -7.96 6.40
N TRP A 257 8.40 -8.59 6.08
CA TRP A 257 9.45 -8.88 7.06
C TRP A 257 10.01 -7.60 7.70
N TRP A 258 10.31 -6.57 6.89
CA TRP A 258 10.81 -5.28 7.34
C TRP A 258 9.80 -4.60 8.26
N ARG A 259 8.53 -4.55 7.84
CA ARG A 259 7.41 -4.00 8.63
C ARG A 259 7.34 -4.65 10.01
N GLU A 260 7.38 -5.98 10.10
CA GLU A 260 7.30 -6.68 11.38
C GLU A 260 8.51 -6.41 12.27
N THR A 261 9.71 -6.49 11.70
CA THR A 261 10.96 -6.23 12.42
C THR A 261 10.98 -4.81 12.98
N ARG A 262 10.63 -3.81 12.16
CA ARG A 262 10.66 -2.40 12.56
C ARG A 262 9.54 -2.00 13.50
N LEU A 263 8.37 -2.63 13.42
CA LEU A 263 7.30 -2.40 14.38
C LEU A 263 7.61 -3.01 15.75
N ALA A 264 8.27 -4.18 15.79
CA ALA A 264 8.68 -4.83 17.03
C ALA A 264 9.75 -4.03 17.80
N GLU A 265 10.55 -3.23 17.11
CA GLU A 265 11.55 -2.33 17.71
C GLU A 265 10.96 -1.04 18.30
N LEU A 266 9.68 -0.73 18.05
CA LEU A 266 9.08 0.52 18.52
C LEU A 266 8.80 0.49 20.02
N PRO A 267 8.93 1.63 20.72
CA PRO A 267 8.51 1.71 22.11
C PRO A 267 7.00 1.51 22.22
N ILE A 268 6.59 0.81 23.28
CA ILE A 268 5.18 0.62 23.63
C ILE A 268 4.56 2.00 23.91
N SER A 269 3.51 2.35 23.18
CA SER A 269 2.79 3.60 23.39
C SER A 269 1.65 3.35 24.38
N HIS A 270 1.76 3.94 25.56
CA HIS A 270 0.69 3.86 26.55
C HIS A 270 -0.44 4.84 26.20
N PRO A 271 -1.71 4.41 26.29
CA PRO A 271 -2.85 5.29 26.10
C PRO A 271 -2.84 6.46 27.10
N PRO A 272 -3.28 7.65 26.65
CA PRO A 272 -3.34 8.81 27.52
C PRO A 272 -4.36 8.59 28.63
N ALA A 273 -4.06 9.09 29.82
CA ALA A 273 -5.02 9.11 30.92
C ALA A 273 -6.31 9.82 30.46
N PRO A 274 -7.49 9.36 30.90
CA PRO A 274 -8.76 9.96 30.54
C PRO A 274 -8.79 11.42 31.01
N THR A 275 -8.97 12.36 30.08
CA THR A 275 -9.02 13.79 30.41
C THR A 275 -10.34 14.09 31.13
N SER A 276 -10.23 14.57 32.37
CA SER A 276 -11.32 14.78 33.33
C SER A 276 -12.36 15.84 32.91
N SER A 277 -12.21 16.50 31.76
CA SER A 277 -13.01 17.69 31.40
C SER A 277 -14.43 17.40 30.89
N ARG A 278 -14.82 16.12 30.67
CA ARG A 278 -16.18 15.76 30.26
C ARG A 278 -17.07 15.26 31.43
N TYR A 279 -16.56 15.21 32.66
CA TYR A 279 -17.28 14.70 33.83
C TYR A 279 -18.17 15.75 34.54
N GLN A 280 -18.73 16.73 33.82
CA GLN A 280 -19.69 17.68 34.41
C GLN A 280 -21.17 17.26 34.24
N SER A 281 -21.45 16.02 33.84
CA SER A 281 -22.82 15.50 33.84
C SER A 281 -22.89 14.04 34.29
N GLY A 282 -22.99 13.83 35.61
CA GLY A 282 -23.87 12.84 36.26
C GLY A 282 -23.84 11.35 35.91
N SER A 283 -23.01 10.85 35.01
CA SER A 283 -22.84 9.39 34.80
C SER A 283 -21.41 9.08 34.38
N ALA A 284 -20.65 8.44 35.26
CA ALA A 284 -19.33 7.92 34.90
C ALA A 284 -19.48 6.88 33.77
N PRO A 285 -18.83 7.02 32.61
CA PRO A 285 -18.72 5.92 31.67
C PRO A 285 -17.94 4.78 32.35
N SER A 286 -18.53 3.59 32.40
CA SER A 286 -17.97 2.39 33.02
C SER A 286 -16.78 1.79 32.26
N GLU A 287 -16.36 2.38 31.14
CA GLU A 287 -15.41 1.79 30.20
C GLU A 287 -14.53 2.88 29.55
N TYR A 288 -13.22 2.65 29.53
CA TYR A 288 -12.25 3.57 28.92
C TYR A 288 -12.44 3.64 27.41
N ARG A 289 -12.34 4.83 26.82
CA ARG A 289 -12.38 5.03 25.37
C ARG A 289 -11.13 5.72 24.85
N PHE A 290 -10.53 5.11 23.86
CA PHE A 290 -9.35 5.61 23.17
C PHE A 290 -9.70 6.88 22.37
N SER A 291 -8.90 7.93 22.59
CA SER A 291 -8.99 9.16 21.80
C SER A 291 -8.36 9.01 20.41
N TYR A 292 -7.38 8.12 20.30
CA TYR A 292 -6.65 7.75 19.08
C TYR A 292 -6.09 6.32 19.24
N PRO A 293 -5.77 5.61 18.14
CA PRO A 293 -5.16 4.30 18.25
C PRO A 293 -3.72 4.39 18.77
N THR A 294 -3.40 3.54 19.74
CA THR A 294 -2.10 3.49 20.44
C THR A 294 -1.34 2.21 20.10
N THR A 295 -2.05 1.13 19.74
CA THR A 295 -1.48 -0.17 19.45
C THR A 295 -1.31 -0.34 17.95
N LEU A 296 -0.06 -0.37 17.48
CA LEU A 296 0.30 -0.67 16.09
C LEU A 296 0.52 -2.17 15.95
N LEU A 297 -0.34 -2.85 15.20
CA LEU A 297 -0.30 -4.31 15.08
C LEU A 297 -0.07 -4.74 13.63
N PRO A 298 1.03 -5.43 13.27
CA PRO A 298 1.18 -5.97 11.93
C PRO A 298 0.11 -7.02 11.61
N ILE A 299 -0.37 -7.05 10.37
CA ILE A 299 -1.29 -8.11 9.90
C ILE A 299 -0.47 -9.33 9.48
N PRO A 300 -0.75 -10.54 10.02
CA PRO A 300 0.03 -11.73 9.70
C PRO A 300 0.03 -12.06 8.21
N TYR A 301 1.16 -12.59 7.74
CA TYR A 301 1.35 -13.04 6.37
C TYR A 301 1.93 -14.45 6.31
N HIS A 302 1.74 -15.12 5.18
CA HIS A 302 2.16 -16.49 4.93
C HIS A 302 2.84 -16.56 3.57
N GLN A 303 4.12 -16.93 3.57
CA GLN A 303 4.90 -17.15 2.35
C GLN A 303 4.62 -18.53 1.73
N ASN A 304 4.28 -19.53 2.54
CA ASN A 304 3.90 -20.85 2.03
C ASN A 304 2.45 -20.83 1.53
N THR A 305 2.29 -20.61 0.24
CA THR A 305 1.01 -20.65 -0.47
C THR A 305 0.79 -21.96 -1.23
N SER A 306 1.50 -23.04 -0.88
CA SER A 306 1.19 -24.37 -1.39
C SER A 306 -0.29 -24.70 -1.18
N LEU A 307 -0.89 -25.47 -2.08
CA LEU A 307 -2.33 -25.74 -2.01
C LEU A 307 -2.73 -26.39 -0.68
N ALA A 308 -1.86 -27.26 -0.14
CA ALA A 308 -2.04 -27.88 1.16
C ALA A 308 -2.00 -26.86 2.32
N SER A 309 -1.01 -25.96 2.32
CA SER A 309 -0.90 -24.87 3.31
C SER A 309 -2.09 -23.92 3.23
N LEU A 310 -2.51 -23.54 2.02
CA LEU A 310 -3.70 -22.71 1.81
C LEU A 310 -4.94 -23.34 2.42
N SER A 311 -5.19 -24.63 2.13
CA SER A 311 -6.36 -25.35 2.62
C SER A 311 -6.33 -25.62 4.13
N ALA A 312 -5.18 -26.00 4.68
CA ALA A 312 -5.07 -26.46 6.07
C ALA A 312 -4.78 -25.34 7.07
N VAL A 313 -4.13 -24.26 6.65
CA VAL A 313 -3.62 -23.21 7.55
C VAL A 313 -4.22 -21.86 7.20
N VAL A 314 -3.97 -21.34 5.99
CA VAL A 314 -4.30 -19.95 5.65
C VAL A 314 -5.81 -19.70 5.61
N LEU A 315 -6.57 -20.60 4.97
CA LEU A 315 -8.04 -20.47 4.84
C LEU A 315 -8.78 -20.57 6.19
N PRO A 316 -8.44 -21.52 7.10
CA PRO A 316 -8.98 -21.51 8.46
C PRO A 316 -8.62 -20.23 9.24
N LEU A 317 -7.36 -19.77 9.15
CA LEU A 317 -6.93 -18.53 9.80
C LEU A 317 -7.67 -17.31 9.26
N ALA A 318 -7.91 -17.24 7.95
CA ALA A 318 -8.67 -16.17 7.32
C ALA A 318 -10.12 -16.06 7.82
N ARG A 319 -10.68 -17.14 8.38
CA ARG A 319 -12.05 -17.17 8.95
C ARG A 319 -12.08 -17.00 10.48
N SER A 320 -10.95 -17.21 11.14
CA SER A 320 -10.89 -17.26 12.60
C SER A 320 -10.68 -15.87 13.19
N SER A 321 -11.46 -15.53 14.21
CA SER A 321 -11.20 -14.34 15.04
C SER A 321 -9.94 -14.57 15.88
N ARG A 322 -9.11 -13.52 16.04
CA ARG A 322 -7.90 -13.58 16.87
C ARG A 322 -8.08 -12.76 18.14
N SER A 323 -7.50 -13.22 19.25
CA SER A 323 -7.45 -12.45 20.50
C SER A 323 -6.10 -11.73 20.58
N VAL A 324 -6.13 -10.43 20.89
CA VAL A 324 -4.93 -9.58 21.04
C VAL A 324 -5.03 -8.85 22.37
N THR A 325 -3.97 -8.86 23.16
CA THR A 325 -3.90 -8.12 24.42
C THR A 325 -3.62 -6.63 24.15
N VAL A 326 -4.42 -5.75 24.75
CA VAL A 326 -4.30 -4.30 24.64
C VAL A 326 -4.16 -3.71 26.03
N ASP A 327 -3.30 -2.69 26.16
CA ASP A 327 -3.11 -1.92 27.38
C ASP A 327 -4.21 -0.88 27.54
N VAL A 328 -4.89 -0.87 28.68
CA VAL A 328 -5.97 0.07 29.02
C VAL A 328 -5.69 0.70 30.39
N PRO A 329 -5.76 2.04 30.54
CA PRO A 329 -5.59 2.68 31.84
C PRO A 329 -6.79 2.38 32.75
N VAL A 330 -6.53 2.04 34.00
CA VAL A 330 -7.57 1.85 35.01
C VAL A 330 -8.08 3.21 35.47
N LEU A 331 -9.39 3.40 35.37
CA LEU A 331 -10.11 4.51 35.99
C LEU A 331 -10.27 4.21 37.49
N THR A 332 -9.24 4.44 38.31
CA THR A 332 -9.45 4.45 39.76
C THR A 332 -10.15 5.75 40.14
N PRO A 333 -11.33 5.73 40.77
CA PRO A 333 -11.88 6.92 41.40
C PRO A 333 -10.99 7.28 42.58
N THR A 334 -10.04 8.19 42.38
CA THR A 334 -9.26 8.72 43.50
C THR A 334 -10.15 9.66 44.29
N ASP A 335 -10.62 9.18 45.43
CA ASP A 335 -10.91 10.05 46.57
C ASP A 335 -9.65 10.87 46.83
N VAL A 336 -9.78 12.19 46.71
CA VAL A 336 -8.71 13.15 46.95
C VAL A 336 -8.41 13.22 48.46
N SER A 337 -7.68 12.24 48.98
CA SER A 337 -6.91 12.43 50.21
C SER A 337 -5.56 13.03 49.86
N MET A 338 -5.36 14.28 50.27
CA MET A 338 -4.07 14.95 50.17
C MET A 338 -3.04 14.19 51.02
N ASP A 339 -2.19 13.39 50.38
CA ASP A 339 -0.92 12.97 50.98
C ASP A 339 0.22 13.65 50.22
N ILE A 340 0.83 14.61 50.91
CA ILE A 340 2.09 15.26 50.54
C ILE A 340 3.17 14.29 51.01
N ASP A 341 3.74 13.55 50.06
CA ASP A 341 5.00 12.78 50.10
C ASP A 341 4.79 11.37 49.51
N GLY A 342 5.07 11.21 48.22
CA GLY A 342 5.01 9.89 47.59
C GLY A 342 5.30 9.95 46.10
N ALA A 343 6.15 9.04 45.62
CA ALA A 343 6.45 8.87 44.21
C ALA A 343 5.17 8.90 43.37
N VAL A 344 5.17 9.64 42.26
CA VAL A 344 4.05 9.67 41.31
C VAL A 344 3.92 8.28 40.71
N GLU A 345 3.13 7.41 41.34
CA GLU A 345 2.73 6.13 40.76
C GLU A 345 1.96 6.46 39.48
N GLY A 346 2.52 6.05 38.34
CA GLY A 346 1.87 6.22 37.05
C GLY A 346 0.48 5.55 37.03
N PRO A 347 -0.40 5.94 36.09
CA PRO A 347 -1.72 5.32 35.98
C PRO A 347 -1.58 3.80 35.88
N SER A 348 -2.30 3.05 36.73
CA SER A 348 -2.32 1.58 36.66
C SER A 348 -2.82 1.12 35.30
N ILE A 349 -2.08 0.23 34.62
CA ILE A 349 -2.41 -0.30 33.30
C ILE A 349 -2.93 -1.73 33.45
N VAL A 350 -4.03 -2.06 32.76
CA VAL A 350 -4.57 -3.41 32.65
C VAL A 350 -4.41 -3.93 31.23
N HIS A 351 -3.96 -5.17 31.09
CA HIS A 351 -3.88 -5.87 29.81
C HIS A 351 -5.20 -6.62 29.55
N LEU A 352 -6.00 -6.15 28.60
CA LEU A 352 -7.29 -6.73 28.26
C LEU A 352 -7.22 -7.53 26.95
N PRO A 353 -7.67 -8.80 26.90
CA PRO A 353 -7.80 -9.53 25.65
C PRO A 353 -8.97 -8.96 24.82
N VAL A 354 -8.66 -8.53 23.60
CA VAL A 354 -9.62 -7.99 22.63
C VAL A 354 -9.76 -8.95 21.46
N THR A 355 -11.00 -9.23 21.07
CA THR A 355 -11.30 -10.05 19.88
C THR A 355 -11.31 -9.20 18.61
N VAL A 356 -10.42 -9.53 17.67
CA VAL A 356 -10.35 -8.93 16.34
C VAL A 356 -11.07 -9.84 15.34
N HIS A 357 -12.05 -9.28 14.64
CA HIS A 357 -12.89 -10.00 13.69
C HIS A 357 -12.26 -9.99 12.29
N PRO A 358 -12.28 -11.13 11.57
CA PRO A 358 -11.73 -11.22 10.22
C PRO A 358 -12.75 -10.74 9.18
N ASP A 359 -12.24 -10.24 8.05
CA ASP A 359 -13.02 -9.77 6.90
C ASP A 359 -12.72 -10.58 5.63
N GLY A 360 -11.53 -11.20 5.55
CA GLY A 360 -11.06 -11.94 4.39
C GLY A 360 -9.55 -12.08 4.35
N MET A 361 -9.04 -12.38 3.16
CA MET A 361 -7.61 -12.52 2.89
C MET A 361 -7.19 -11.71 1.66
N LEU A 362 -5.96 -11.21 1.69
CA LEU A 362 -5.31 -10.62 0.53
C LEU A 362 -4.26 -11.58 -0.01
N LEU A 363 -4.07 -11.58 -1.32
CA LEU A 363 -3.01 -12.26 -2.02
C LEU A 363 -2.15 -11.20 -2.69
N TYR A 364 -0.84 -11.22 -2.46
CA TYR A 364 0.13 -10.33 -3.10
C TYR A 364 1.06 -11.14 -3.98
N VAL A 365 1.39 -10.66 -5.16
CA VAL A 365 2.49 -11.22 -5.94
C VAL A 365 3.79 -11.00 -5.18
N SER A 366 4.61 -12.03 -5.05
CA SER A 366 5.86 -11.99 -4.26
C SER A 366 6.81 -10.90 -4.76
N GLU A 367 7.09 -10.88 -6.07
CA GLU A 367 8.03 -9.95 -6.72
C GLU A 367 7.49 -8.51 -6.86
N ALA A 368 6.24 -8.25 -6.45
CA ALA A 368 5.62 -6.95 -6.67
C ALA A 368 6.13 -5.88 -5.69
N SER A 369 6.50 -4.72 -6.25
CA SER A 369 6.59 -3.48 -5.49
C SER A 369 5.21 -2.90 -5.18
N TYR A 370 5.16 -2.04 -4.17
CA TYR A 370 3.98 -1.30 -3.80
C TYR A 370 3.65 -0.25 -4.87
N GLU A 371 2.52 -0.42 -5.56
CA GLU A 371 2.03 0.57 -6.53
C GLU A 371 0.76 1.27 -6.05
N SER A 372 0.70 2.60 -6.15
CA SER A 372 -0.49 3.36 -5.81
C SER A 372 -1.64 3.05 -6.78
N GLY A 373 -2.85 2.86 -6.25
CA GLY A 373 -4.05 2.60 -7.03
C GLY A 373 -4.35 1.11 -7.23
N THR A 374 -5.33 0.82 -8.09
CA THR A 374 -5.81 -0.54 -8.33
C THR A 374 -4.84 -1.34 -9.19
N SER A 375 -4.51 -2.55 -8.71
CA SER A 375 -3.49 -3.41 -9.30
C SER A 375 -3.91 -4.89 -9.31
N PRO A 376 -3.63 -5.64 -10.40
CA PRO A 376 -3.77 -7.08 -10.45
C PRO A 376 -2.65 -7.84 -9.72
N LEU A 377 -1.60 -7.14 -9.24
CA LEU A 377 -0.52 -7.68 -8.41
C LEU A 377 -0.94 -7.89 -6.95
N SER A 378 -2.14 -7.43 -6.59
CA SER A 378 -2.78 -7.80 -5.33
C SER A 378 -4.24 -8.18 -5.59
N SER A 379 -4.70 -9.23 -4.92
CA SER A 379 -6.05 -9.77 -5.08
C SER A 379 -6.74 -9.93 -3.72
N TRP A 380 -8.02 -9.59 -3.68
CA TRP A 380 -8.85 -9.61 -2.48
C TRP A 380 -9.84 -10.77 -2.54
N VAL A 381 -9.93 -11.53 -1.46
CA VAL A 381 -10.90 -12.63 -1.28
C VAL A 381 -11.67 -12.38 0.02
N PRO A 382 -12.87 -11.78 -0.04
CA PRO A 382 -13.68 -11.51 1.15
C PRO A 382 -14.38 -12.76 1.68
N ILE A 383 -14.60 -12.82 3.00
CA ILE A 383 -15.42 -13.87 3.63
C ILE A 383 -16.87 -13.78 3.16
N ARG A 384 -17.40 -12.57 2.94
CA ARG A 384 -18.79 -12.35 2.54
C ARG A 384 -18.86 -11.78 1.14
N SER A 385 -19.87 -12.20 0.37
CA SER A 385 -20.16 -11.58 -0.91
C SER A 385 -20.55 -10.12 -0.71
N PHE A 386 -19.99 -9.24 -1.54
CA PHE A 386 -20.34 -7.83 -1.56
C PHE A 386 -21.16 -7.55 -2.81
N ASN A 387 -22.47 -7.35 -2.64
CA ASN A 387 -23.34 -6.93 -3.74
C ASN A 387 -23.71 -5.45 -3.53
N PRO A 388 -23.07 -4.49 -4.22
CA PRO A 388 -23.32 -3.06 -4.01
C PRO A 388 -24.72 -2.58 -4.44
N GLY A 389 -25.57 -3.46 -5.00
CA GLY A 389 -26.87 -3.09 -5.56
C GLY A 389 -28.04 -4.04 -5.28
N SER A 390 -27.87 -5.15 -4.56
CA SER A 390 -29.00 -6.01 -4.18
C SER A 390 -29.20 -5.99 -2.66
N GLU A 391 -30.28 -5.35 -2.20
CA GLU A 391 -30.70 -5.41 -0.79
C GLU A 391 -31.25 -6.80 -0.38
N LEU A 392 -31.34 -7.75 -1.34
CA LEU A 392 -31.55 -9.15 -1.03
C LEU A 392 -30.21 -9.90 -1.01
N PRO A 393 -29.89 -10.66 0.06
CA PRO A 393 -28.94 -11.75 -0.05
C PRO A 393 -29.54 -12.74 -1.06
N SER A 394 -28.91 -12.89 -2.22
CA SER A 394 -29.17 -14.06 -3.05
C SER A 394 -28.80 -15.27 -2.18
N SER A 395 -29.81 -15.98 -1.66
CA SER A 395 -29.65 -17.10 -0.73
C SER A 395 -28.78 -18.24 -1.26
N ASN A 396 -28.45 -18.19 -2.56
CA ASN A 396 -27.74 -19.22 -3.30
C ASN A 396 -26.35 -18.77 -3.81
N ALA A 397 -25.87 -17.57 -3.45
CA ALA A 397 -24.53 -17.12 -3.84
C ALA A 397 -23.48 -17.65 -2.87
N GLU A 398 -22.65 -18.60 -3.32
CA GLU A 398 -21.46 -19.09 -2.61
C GLU A 398 -20.58 -17.90 -2.18
N ALA A 399 -20.14 -17.90 -0.91
CA ALA A 399 -19.25 -16.86 -0.42
C ALA A 399 -17.91 -16.89 -1.20
N PRO A 400 -17.29 -15.74 -1.52
CA PRO A 400 -16.07 -15.73 -2.34
C PRO A 400 -14.91 -16.54 -1.74
N LEU A 401 -14.75 -16.52 -0.42
CA LEU A 401 -13.75 -17.34 0.27
C LEU A 401 -14.06 -18.85 0.21
N ASP A 402 -15.34 -19.22 0.22
CA ASP A 402 -15.77 -20.62 0.08
C ASP A 402 -15.54 -21.11 -1.35
N LYS A 403 -15.86 -20.27 -2.34
CA LYS A 403 -15.52 -20.51 -3.75
C LYS A 403 -14.02 -20.72 -3.93
N PHE A 404 -13.20 -19.83 -3.36
CA PHE A 404 -11.75 -19.95 -3.41
C PHE A 404 -11.26 -21.27 -2.78
N GLN A 405 -11.78 -21.63 -1.60
CA GLN A 405 -11.45 -22.90 -0.95
C GLN A 405 -11.80 -24.12 -1.81
N ARG A 406 -12.96 -24.11 -2.46
CA ARG A 406 -13.39 -25.19 -3.35
C ARG A 406 -12.44 -25.33 -4.55
N LEU A 407 -12.07 -24.24 -5.20
CA LEU A 407 -11.13 -24.24 -6.33
C LEU A 407 -9.73 -24.73 -5.92
N VAL A 408 -9.23 -24.30 -4.76
CA VAL A 408 -7.96 -24.80 -4.21
C VAL A 408 -8.01 -26.31 -3.97
N ARG A 409 -9.13 -26.82 -3.42
CA ARG A 409 -9.33 -28.27 -3.24
C ARG A 409 -9.35 -29.02 -4.55
N GLN A 410 -10.07 -28.53 -5.56
CA GLN A 410 -10.11 -29.15 -6.89
C GLN A 410 -8.73 -29.17 -7.56
N ARG A 411 -7.90 -28.13 -7.38
CA ARG A 411 -6.51 -28.14 -7.85
C ARG A 411 -5.69 -29.22 -7.14
N MET A 412 -5.87 -29.40 -5.83
CA MET A 412 -5.19 -30.49 -5.09
C MET A 412 -5.60 -31.86 -5.60
N GLU A 413 -6.90 -32.10 -5.79
CA GLU A 413 -7.44 -33.37 -6.27
C GLU A 413 -6.96 -33.68 -7.70
N ARG A 414 -6.98 -32.68 -8.60
CA ARG A 414 -6.42 -32.83 -9.96
C ARG A 414 -4.93 -33.17 -9.94
N LYS A 415 -4.15 -32.51 -9.07
CA LYS A 415 -2.72 -32.78 -8.91
C LYS A 415 -2.47 -34.20 -8.37
N ALA A 416 -3.26 -34.64 -7.40
CA ALA A 416 -3.17 -36.00 -6.85
C ALA A 416 -3.59 -37.08 -7.87
N GLY A 417 -4.63 -36.83 -8.66
CA GLY A 417 -5.07 -37.71 -9.73
C GLY A 417 -4.05 -37.83 -10.86
N ALA A 418 -3.42 -36.73 -11.28
CA ALA A 418 -2.36 -36.74 -12.27
C ALA A 418 -1.14 -37.56 -11.82
N ILE A 419 -0.72 -37.40 -10.56
CA ILE A 419 0.39 -38.19 -9.98
C ILE A 419 0.04 -39.68 -9.95
N SER A 420 -1.21 -40.04 -9.62
CA SER A 420 -1.63 -41.45 -9.57
C SER A 420 -1.61 -42.11 -10.95
N ILE A 421 -1.99 -41.36 -11.99
CA ILE A 421 -1.99 -41.83 -13.38
C ILE A 421 -0.54 -42.00 -13.90
N GLU A 422 0.38 -41.11 -13.56
CA GLU A 422 1.79 -41.26 -13.95
C GLU A 422 2.45 -42.50 -13.30
N VAL A 423 2.13 -42.79 -12.03
CA VAL A 423 2.66 -43.96 -11.32
C VAL A 423 2.11 -45.28 -11.88
N GLU A 424 0.91 -45.31 -12.44
CA GLU A 424 0.36 -46.51 -13.12
C GLU A 424 0.94 -46.74 -14.53
N MET A 425 1.56 -45.73 -15.15
CA MET A 425 2.15 -45.84 -16.50
C MET A 425 3.66 -46.15 -16.52
N THR A 426 4.31 -46.15 -15.36
CA THR A 426 5.72 -46.54 -15.16
C THR A 426 5.83 -47.92 -14.53
#